data_AF-H3RK30-F1
#
_entry.id   AF-H3RK30-F1
#
_cell.length_a   1.000
_cell.length_b   1.000
_cell.length_c   1.000
_cell.angle_alpha   90.00
_cell.angle_beta   90.00
_cell.angle_gamma   90.00
#
_symmetry.space_group_name_H-M   'P 1'
#
loop_
_entity.id
_entity.type
_entity.pdbx_description
1 polymer ?
#
loop_
_entity_poly.entity_id
_entity_poly.type
_entity_poly.pdbx_seq_one_letter_code
_entity_poly.pdbx_strand_id
1 'polypeptide(L)'
;MSNSDSDALPLQTCASEDAQQQRAIIDVAPGKPGIEARWTSSAKSGIGTALSPDSRVWFTLSHGILNEIYYPRVDSACTRDFGFIITAPEGYFSEEKRDCSTETHTVSPGIPAFSIVNTARDGRYRLEKDIITDPARDCVLQRIRFTALKGDVADYKITALLAPHLVNAGQMNTA
;
A
#
# COMPACT_ATOMS: atom_id res chain seq x y z
N MET A 1 11.69 -6.89 80.60
CA MET A 1 13.00 -7.12 79.96
C MET A 1 12.70 -7.41 78.50
N SER A 2 13.34 -6.63 77.63
CA SER A 2 13.35 -6.58 76.15
C SER A 2 12.44 -7.50 75.34
N ASN A 3 11.74 -6.90 74.37
CA ASN A 3 12.05 -6.96 72.92
C ASN A 3 11.09 -5.96 72.25
N SER A 4 11.51 -4.83 71.67
CA SER A 4 12.20 -4.62 70.38
C SER A 4 11.51 -5.31 69.20
N ASP A 5 10.55 -4.63 68.62
CA ASP A 5 10.02 -4.80 67.26
C ASP A 5 9.56 -3.40 66.82
N SER A 6 9.73 -2.89 65.62
CA SER A 6 10.37 -3.32 64.37
C SER A 6 10.09 -2.14 63.43
N ASP A 7 11.11 -1.70 62.69
CA ASP A 7 11.09 -0.53 61.81
C ASP A 7 9.91 -0.52 60.82
N ALA A 8 9.17 0.59 60.79
CA ALA A 8 8.26 0.92 59.72
C ALA A 8 9.05 1.44 58.51
N LEU A 9 9.12 0.65 57.43
CA LEU A 9 9.48 1.15 56.10
C LEU A 9 8.21 1.17 55.22
N PRO A 10 7.96 2.26 54.47
CA PRO A 10 6.76 2.37 53.66
C PRO A 10 6.82 1.40 52.47
N LEU A 11 5.67 0.78 52.17
CA LEU A 11 5.42 0.09 50.90
C LEU A 11 5.53 1.12 49.76
N GLN A 12 6.71 1.18 49.15
CA GLN A 12 6.92 1.94 47.94
C GLN A 12 6.22 1.20 46.80
N THR A 13 5.18 1.82 46.27
CA THR A 13 4.36 1.32 45.17
C THR A 13 5.17 1.33 43.87
N CYS A 14 6.01 0.32 43.65
CA CYS A 14 6.63 0.05 42.35
C CYS A 14 5.58 -0.55 41.41
N ALA A 15 4.68 0.27 40.85
CA ALA A 15 3.73 -0.22 39.85
C ALA A 15 3.23 0.84 38.84
N SER A 16 3.89 2.01 38.74
CA SER A 16 3.47 3.03 37.77
C SER A 16 4.54 3.50 36.79
N GLU A 17 5.82 3.34 37.09
CA GLU A 17 6.90 3.80 36.21
C GLU A 17 7.27 2.76 35.12
N ASP A 18 7.26 1.46 35.45
CA ASP A 18 7.62 0.38 34.50
C ASP A 18 6.66 0.26 33.31
N ALA A 19 5.36 0.53 33.51
CA ALA A 19 4.37 0.42 32.45
C ALA A 19 4.45 1.58 31.43
N GLN A 20 4.99 2.73 31.83
CA GLN A 20 5.27 3.86 30.95
C GLN A 20 6.63 3.71 30.25
N GLN A 21 7.62 3.10 30.91
CA GLN A 21 8.94 2.85 30.35
C GLN A 21 8.94 1.78 29.23
N GLN A 22 8.04 0.78 29.31
CA GLN A 22 7.95 -0.30 28.32
C GLN A 22 7.32 0.14 26.97
N ARG A 23 6.71 1.33 26.89
CA ARG A 23 5.96 1.79 25.71
C ARG A 23 6.80 2.52 24.65
N ALA A 24 8.11 2.66 24.85
CA ALA A 24 8.97 3.50 24.01
C ALA A 24 10.14 2.75 23.34
N ILE A 25 9.92 1.53 22.81
CA ILE A 25 10.96 0.82 22.03
C ILE A 25 10.39 0.13 20.79
N ILE A 26 9.68 0.87 19.92
CA ILE A 26 9.68 0.56 18.48
C ILE A 26 9.69 1.89 17.73
N ASP A 27 10.85 2.55 17.67
CA ASP A 27 11.00 3.85 17.01
C ASP A 27 11.42 3.73 15.52
N VAL A 28 11.73 2.52 15.03
CA VAL A 28 12.06 2.26 13.62
C VAL A 28 11.67 0.83 13.24
N ALA A 29 11.06 0.63 12.07
CA ALA A 29 10.78 -0.71 11.54
C ALA A 29 12.10 -1.50 11.31
N PRO A 30 12.15 -2.80 11.66
CA PRO A 30 13.35 -3.61 11.43
C PRO A 30 13.63 -3.77 9.93
N GLY A 31 14.90 -4.03 9.59
CA GLY A 31 15.31 -4.28 8.21
C GLY A 31 15.91 -3.09 7.45
N LYS A 32 16.14 -1.95 8.12
CA LYS A 32 16.91 -0.82 7.55
C LYS A 32 18.27 -1.31 6.99
N PRO A 33 18.70 -0.86 5.78
CA PRO A 33 18.09 0.16 4.92
C PRO A 33 17.00 -0.36 3.96
N GLY A 34 16.59 -1.61 4.07
CA GLY A 34 15.75 -2.31 3.10
C GLY A 34 16.59 -3.11 2.10
N ILE A 35 15.92 -3.93 1.29
CA ILE A 35 16.54 -4.63 0.17
C ILE A 35 16.88 -3.66 -0.97
N GLU A 36 17.80 -4.05 -1.86
CA GLU A 36 18.13 -3.26 -3.03
C GLU A 36 16.89 -2.99 -3.90
N ALA A 37 16.63 -1.72 -4.20
CA ALA A 37 15.50 -1.30 -4.99
C ALA A 37 15.68 -1.66 -6.47
N ARG A 38 14.59 -2.06 -7.12
CA ARG A 38 14.51 -2.35 -8.55
C ARG A 38 13.33 -1.60 -9.16
N TRP A 39 13.38 -1.28 -10.44
CA TRP A 39 12.23 -0.73 -11.18
C TRP A 39 11.33 -1.85 -11.71
N THR A 40 10.10 -1.51 -12.04
CA THR A 40 9.17 -2.48 -12.67
C THR A 40 9.53 -2.69 -14.14
N SER A 41 8.82 -3.60 -14.80
CA SER A 41 8.96 -3.82 -16.24
C SER A 41 8.56 -2.56 -17.03
N SER A 42 9.26 -2.29 -18.14
CA SER A 42 8.89 -1.23 -19.08
C SER A 42 7.69 -1.58 -19.96
N ALA A 43 7.22 -2.83 -19.94
CA ALA A 43 6.00 -3.23 -20.64
C ALA A 43 4.76 -2.70 -19.91
N LYS A 44 4.18 -1.62 -20.42
CA LYS A 44 3.00 -0.96 -19.83
C LYS A 44 1.73 -1.34 -20.57
N SER A 45 0.66 -1.60 -19.84
CA SER A 45 -0.70 -1.79 -20.37
C SER A 45 -1.49 -0.48 -20.46
N GLY A 46 -1.01 0.60 -19.84
CA GLY A 46 -1.64 1.91 -19.92
C GLY A 46 -0.76 3.03 -19.37
N ILE A 47 -1.02 4.24 -19.86
CA ILE A 47 -0.45 5.50 -19.37
C ILE A 47 -1.56 6.54 -19.34
N GLY A 48 -1.62 7.37 -18.30
CA GLY A 48 -2.62 8.41 -18.19
C GLY A 48 -2.17 9.65 -17.46
N THR A 49 -2.82 10.76 -17.79
CA THR A 49 -2.68 12.09 -17.19
C THR A 49 -3.92 12.90 -17.55
N ALA A 50 -4.20 13.97 -16.81
CA ALA A 50 -5.30 14.84 -17.12
C ALA A 50 -4.94 15.74 -18.31
N LEU A 51 -5.92 16.10 -19.12
CA LEU A 51 -5.76 17.12 -20.16
C LEU A 51 -5.88 18.52 -19.53
N SER A 52 -5.02 18.81 -18.56
CA SER A 52 -4.99 20.07 -17.82
C SER A 52 -3.57 20.36 -17.34
N PRO A 53 -3.07 21.60 -17.49
CA PRO A 53 -1.77 21.98 -16.94
C PRO A 53 -1.76 22.07 -15.41
N ASP A 54 -2.93 22.16 -14.76
CA ASP A 54 -3.05 22.25 -13.30
C ASP A 54 -2.77 20.91 -12.61
N SER A 55 -2.78 19.80 -13.37
CA SER A 55 -2.49 18.45 -12.90
C SER A 55 -1.16 17.99 -13.48
N ARG A 56 -0.14 17.95 -12.64
CA ARG A 56 1.25 17.58 -12.99
C ARG A 56 1.56 16.16 -12.57
N VAL A 57 0.55 15.29 -12.69
CA VAL A 57 0.66 13.88 -12.37
C VAL A 57 0.46 13.04 -13.62
N TRP A 58 1.34 12.06 -13.78
CA TRP A 58 1.21 11.00 -14.78
C TRP A 58 1.25 9.67 -14.06
N PHE A 59 0.53 8.68 -14.56
CA PHE A 59 0.60 7.32 -14.02
C PHE A 59 0.77 6.30 -15.15
N THR A 60 1.33 5.16 -14.79
CA THR A 60 1.46 3.99 -15.67
C THR A 60 0.85 2.76 -15.03
N LEU A 61 0.47 1.81 -15.88
CA LEU A 61 -0.17 0.56 -15.50
C LEU A 61 0.59 -0.61 -16.12
N SER A 62 0.72 -1.69 -15.37
CA SER A 62 1.16 -3.01 -15.84
C SER A 62 0.73 -4.05 -14.82
N HIS A 63 0.59 -5.31 -15.25
CA HIS A 63 0.24 -6.43 -14.36
C HIS A 63 -1.03 -6.17 -13.51
N GLY A 64 -1.95 -5.36 -14.04
CA GLY A 64 -3.18 -5.00 -13.38
C GLY A 64 -3.04 -4.05 -12.20
N ILE A 65 -1.92 -3.36 -12.00
CA ILE A 65 -1.71 -2.43 -10.88
C ILE A 65 -1.22 -1.06 -11.35
N LEU A 66 -1.21 -0.08 -10.43
CA LEU A 66 -0.47 1.17 -10.63
C LEU A 66 1.03 0.87 -10.50
N ASN A 67 1.85 1.42 -11.39
CA ASN A 67 3.31 1.33 -11.29
C ASN A 67 3.91 2.70 -10.98
N GLU A 68 4.68 3.26 -11.92
CA GLU A 68 5.24 4.58 -11.78
C GLU A 68 4.15 5.64 -11.86
N ILE A 69 4.09 6.43 -10.80
CA ILE A 69 3.41 7.73 -10.75
C ILE A 69 4.49 8.78 -10.81
N TYR A 70 4.38 9.72 -11.75
CA TYR A 70 5.37 10.78 -11.98
C TYR A 70 4.84 12.12 -11.49
N TYR A 71 5.68 12.85 -10.78
CA TYR A 71 5.37 14.17 -10.23
C TYR A 71 6.65 14.91 -9.81
N PRO A 72 6.75 16.25 -9.97
CA PRO A 72 5.86 17.14 -10.74
C PRO A 72 6.21 17.18 -12.23
N ARG A 73 7.16 16.33 -12.68
CA ARG A 73 7.61 16.24 -14.07
C ARG A 73 7.51 14.81 -14.54
N VAL A 74 7.28 14.63 -15.84
CA VAL A 74 7.15 13.32 -16.49
C VAL A 74 8.40 12.44 -16.39
N ASP A 75 9.56 13.02 -16.06
CA ASP A 75 10.84 12.31 -15.89
C ASP A 75 11.14 11.97 -14.42
N SER A 76 10.23 12.29 -13.50
CA SER A 76 10.44 12.21 -12.05
C SER A 76 9.45 11.21 -11.46
N ALA A 77 9.80 9.92 -11.49
CA ALA A 77 8.99 8.86 -10.90
C ALA A 77 9.02 8.95 -9.36
N CYS A 78 7.88 8.70 -8.73
CA CYS A 78 7.68 8.77 -7.28
C CYS A 78 7.24 7.43 -6.67
N THR A 79 6.86 6.47 -7.50
CA THR A 79 6.32 5.18 -7.10
C THR A 79 6.90 4.10 -8.00
N ARG A 80 7.08 2.88 -7.48
CA ARG A 80 7.38 1.70 -8.31
C ARG A 80 6.15 0.89 -8.60
N ASP A 81 5.42 0.55 -7.54
CA ASP A 81 4.24 -0.31 -7.56
C ASP A 81 3.26 0.19 -6.51
N PHE A 82 1.98 0.21 -6.85
CA PHE A 82 0.88 0.34 -5.92
C PHE A 82 -0.20 -0.69 -6.29
N GLY A 83 -0.33 -1.70 -5.44
CA GLY A 83 -1.34 -2.75 -5.60
C GLY A 83 -1.87 -3.29 -4.28
N PHE A 84 -2.55 -4.43 -4.35
CA PHE A 84 -3.26 -5.03 -3.22
C PHE A 84 -2.81 -6.45 -2.91
N ILE A 85 -2.73 -6.74 -1.61
CA ILE A 85 -2.60 -8.07 -1.04
C ILE A 85 -3.95 -8.49 -0.47
N ILE A 86 -4.42 -9.67 -0.84
CA ILE A 86 -5.65 -10.27 -0.35
C ILE A 86 -5.29 -11.43 0.56
N THR A 87 -5.85 -11.43 1.77
CA THR A 87 -5.72 -12.55 2.71
C THR A 87 -7.10 -13.04 3.16
N ALA A 88 -7.19 -14.29 3.57
CA ALA A 88 -8.42 -14.91 4.08
C ALA A 88 -8.05 -16.02 5.11
N PRO A 89 -9.03 -16.69 5.76
CA PRO A 89 -8.75 -17.78 6.69
C PRO A 89 -7.88 -18.90 6.10
N GLU A 90 -7.41 -19.77 6.99
CA GLU A 90 -6.58 -20.94 6.64
C GLU A 90 -5.26 -20.58 5.96
N GLY A 91 -4.77 -19.35 6.18
CA GLY A 91 -3.49 -18.90 5.66
C GLY A 91 -3.53 -18.51 4.18
N TYR A 92 -4.71 -18.22 3.63
CA TYR A 92 -4.80 -17.74 2.25
C TYR A 92 -4.05 -16.42 2.07
N PHE A 93 -3.25 -16.36 1.01
CA PHE A 93 -2.48 -15.20 0.59
C PHE A 93 -2.50 -15.09 -0.93
N SER A 94 -2.76 -13.90 -1.44
CA SER A 94 -2.73 -13.59 -2.86
C SER A 94 -2.24 -12.17 -3.09
N GLU A 95 -1.21 -12.02 -3.92
CA GLU A 95 -0.74 -10.71 -4.42
C GLU A 95 -1.42 -10.45 -5.78
N GLU A 96 -2.19 -9.37 -5.91
CA GLU A 96 -2.99 -9.14 -7.12
C GLU A 96 -2.13 -9.16 -8.41
N LYS A 97 -0.93 -8.58 -8.33
CA LYS A 97 0.02 -8.44 -9.44
C LYS A 97 0.47 -9.81 -9.97
N ARG A 98 0.59 -10.78 -9.06
CA ARG A 98 1.15 -12.09 -9.35
C ARG A 98 0.08 -13.13 -9.57
N ASP A 99 -1.01 -13.09 -8.83
CA ASP A 99 -1.94 -14.22 -8.67
C ASP A 99 -3.26 -14.04 -9.41
N CYS A 100 -3.47 -12.90 -10.06
CA CYS A 100 -4.66 -12.65 -10.89
C CYS A 100 -4.39 -12.85 -12.38
N SER A 101 -5.46 -13.11 -13.15
CA SER A 101 -5.54 -12.76 -14.56
C SER A 101 -6.12 -11.35 -14.67
N THR A 102 -5.51 -10.52 -15.52
CA THR A 102 -5.82 -9.10 -15.65
C THR A 102 -6.40 -8.78 -17.00
N GLU A 103 -7.49 -8.02 -17.00
CA GLU A 103 -8.01 -7.30 -18.16
C GLU A 103 -7.88 -5.80 -17.91
N THR A 104 -7.41 -5.04 -18.91
CA THR A 104 -7.23 -3.59 -18.82
C THR A 104 -7.90 -2.94 -20.03
N HIS A 105 -8.81 -2.00 -19.76
CA HIS A 105 -9.56 -1.28 -20.77
C HIS A 105 -9.46 0.22 -20.54
N THR A 106 -9.55 1.01 -21.61
CA THR A 106 -9.87 2.43 -21.48
C THR A 106 -11.37 2.59 -21.23
N VAL A 107 -11.76 3.59 -20.44
CA VAL A 107 -13.19 3.85 -20.15
C VAL A 107 -13.98 4.22 -21.42
N SER A 108 -13.30 4.78 -22.41
CA SER A 108 -13.79 5.10 -23.75
C SER A 108 -12.58 5.31 -24.68
N PRO A 109 -12.72 5.08 -26.00
CA PRO A 109 -11.64 5.36 -26.96
C PRO A 109 -11.07 6.77 -26.79
N GLY A 110 -9.75 6.87 -26.69
CA GLY A 110 -9.01 8.14 -26.57
C GLY A 110 -9.03 8.80 -25.18
N ILE A 111 -9.75 8.26 -24.20
CA ILE A 111 -9.74 8.80 -22.83
C ILE A 111 -8.64 8.12 -22.01
N PRO A 112 -7.68 8.86 -21.42
CA PRO A 112 -6.58 8.31 -20.60
C PRO A 112 -7.03 7.94 -19.17
N ALA A 113 -8.20 7.30 -19.08
CA ALA A 113 -8.80 6.77 -17.88
C ALA A 113 -9.04 5.27 -18.11
N PHE A 114 -8.72 4.47 -17.09
CA PHE A 114 -8.64 3.02 -17.26
C PHE A 114 -9.56 2.30 -16.27
N SER A 115 -10.17 1.22 -16.76
CA SER A 115 -10.82 0.22 -15.92
C SER A 115 -10.00 -1.07 -15.98
N ILE A 116 -9.72 -1.65 -14.82
CA ILE A 116 -8.94 -2.87 -14.65
C ILE A 116 -9.79 -3.89 -13.92
N VAL A 117 -9.82 -5.13 -14.43
CA VAL A 117 -10.42 -6.27 -13.76
C VAL A 117 -9.34 -7.31 -13.47
N ASN A 118 -9.04 -7.50 -12.19
CA ASN A 118 -8.15 -8.55 -11.71
C ASN A 118 -9.01 -9.68 -11.12
N THR A 119 -9.01 -10.84 -11.76
CA THR A 119 -9.69 -12.04 -11.23
C THR A 119 -8.63 -13.01 -10.72
N ALA A 120 -8.74 -13.43 -9.45
CA ALA A 120 -7.81 -14.39 -8.86
C ALA A 120 -7.82 -15.69 -9.67
N ARG A 121 -6.66 -16.25 -10.00
CA ARG A 121 -6.58 -17.45 -10.85
C ARG A 121 -7.15 -18.71 -10.20
N ASP A 122 -7.31 -18.71 -8.88
CA ASP A 122 -8.01 -19.75 -8.12
C ASP A 122 -9.54 -19.54 -8.05
N GLY A 123 -10.03 -18.46 -8.64
CA GLY A 123 -11.43 -18.07 -8.72
C GLY A 123 -12.04 -17.62 -7.39
N ARG A 124 -11.25 -17.19 -6.40
CA ARG A 124 -11.78 -16.79 -5.08
C ARG A 124 -12.36 -15.38 -5.04
N TYR A 125 -11.77 -14.44 -5.78
CA TYR A 125 -12.19 -13.05 -5.77
C TYR A 125 -12.00 -12.36 -7.12
N ARG A 126 -12.65 -11.20 -7.25
CA ARG A 126 -12.42 -10.23 -8.31
C ARG A 126 -12.21 -8.85 -7.69
N LEU A 127 -11.17 -8.16 -8.14
CA LEU A 127 -10.87 -6.77 -7.79
C LEU A 127 -10.97 -5.92 -9.06
N GLU A 128 -11.89 -4.96 -9.04
CA GLU A 128 -12.12 -4.02 -10.14
C GLU A 128 -11.62 -2.63 -9.74
N LYS A 129 -10.98 -1.92 -10.68
CA LYS A 129 -10.37 -0.62 -10.42
C LYS A 129 -10.62 0.35 -11.55
N ASP A 130 -11.13 1.53 -11.24
CA ASP A 130 -11.14 2.66 -12.16
C ASP A 130 -10.09 3.68 -11.74
N ILE A 131 -9.23 4.07 -12.69
CA ILE A 131 -8.05 4.90 -12.44
C ILE A 131 -8.10 6.14 -13.32
N ILE A 132 -8.05 7.31 -12.67
CA ILE A 132 -8.06 8.63 -13.30
C ILE A 132 -7.08 9.57 -12.60
N THR A 133 -6.89 10.75 -13.18
CA THR A 133 -6.23 11.89 -12.50
C THR A 133 -7.22 13.04 -12.34
N ASP A 134 -7.10 13.81 -11.25
CA ASP A 134 -7.90 15.01 -11.05
C ASP A 134 -7.37 16.13 -11.96
N PRO A 135 -8.16 16.71 -12.88
CA PRO A 135 -7.69 17.78 -13.75
C PRO A 135 -7.37 19.09 -13.02
N ALA A 136 -7.85 19.28 -11.79
CA ALA A 136 -7.64 20.49 -11.00
C ALA A 136 -6.57 20.35 -9.92
N ARG A 137 -6.05 19.13 -9.68
CA ARG A 137 -5.13 18.83 -8.58
C ARG A 137 -4.12 17.76 -8.96
N ASP A 138 -2.94 17.82 -8.34
CA ASP A 138 -1.90 16.79 -8.45
C ASP A 138 -2.31 15.51 -7.70
N CYS A 139 -3.21 14.70 -8.28
CA CYS A 139 -3.71 13.47 -7.66
C CYS A 139 -4.07 12.39 -8.69
N VAL A 140 -3.68 11.15 -8.38
CA VAL A 140 -4.20 9.94 -9.04
C VAL A 140 -5.30 9.38 -8.15
N LEU A 141 -6.49 9.18 -8.72
CA LEU A 141 -7.63 8.59 -8.04
C LEU A 141 -7.82 7.16 -8.51
N GLN A 142 -8.02 6.26 -7.55
CA GLN A 142 -8.33 4.86 -7.81
C GLN A 142 -9.62 4.49 -7.07
N ARG A 143 -10.68 4.19 -7.81
CA ARG A 143 -11.93 3.65 -7.27
C ARG A 143 -11.84 2.13 -7.31
N ILE A 144 -12.09 1.48 -6.18
CA ILE A 144 -11.88 0.03 -6.03
C ILE A 144 -13.21 -0.63 -5.67
N ARG A 145 -13.51 -1.75 -6.32
CA ARG A 145 -14.59 -2.67 -5.93
C ARG A 145 -14.01 -4.06 -5.76
N PHE A 146 -14.32 -4.68 -4.62
CA PHE A 146 -13.97 -6.07 -4.36
C PHE A 146 -15.24 -6.92 -4.36
N THR A 147 -15.16 -8.08 -5.00
CA THR A 147 -16.22 -9.08 -5.02
C THR A 147 -15.64 -10.43 -4.61
N ALA A 148 -16.18 -11.02 -3.54
CA ALA A 148 -15.91 -12.41 -3.21
C ALA A 148 -16.66 -13.31 -4.21
N LEU A 149 -15.93 -14.16 -4.92
CA LEU A 149 -16.51 -15.17 -5.82
C LEU A 149 -16.73 -16.51 -5.11
N LYS A 150 -16.04 -16.71 -3.97
CA LYS A 150 -16.22 -17.83 -3.04
C LYS A 150 -16.27 -17.29 -1.61
N GLY A 151 -17.19 -17.79 -0.80
CA GLY A 151 -17.40 -17.30 0.57
C GLY A 151 -18.00 -15.89 0.59
N ASP A 152 -17.90 -15.24 1.74
CA ASP A 152 -18.43 -13.89 1.94
C ASP A 152 -17.31 -12.84 1.88
N VAL A 153 -17.64 -11.61 1.50
CA VAL A 153 -16.66 -10.50 1.47
C VAL A 153 -16.00 -10.29 2.85
N ALA A 154 -16.73 -10.55 3.93
CA ALA A 154 -16.23 -10.44 5.30
C ALA A 154 -15.09 -11.43 5.64
N ASP A 155 -14.93 -12.49 4.86
CA ASP A 155 -13.84 -13.46 5.03
C ASP A 155 -12.50 -12.92 4.51
N TYR A 156 -12.53 -11.88 3.67
CA TYR A 156 -11.35 -11.35 3.01
C TYR A 156 -10.86 -10.07 3.68
N LYS A 157 -9.53 -9.92 3.74
CA LYS A 157 -8.87 -8.65 4.07
C LYS A 157 -8.07 -8.18 2.88
N ILE A 158 -8.23 -6.91 2.55
CA ILE A 158 -7.59 -6.25 1.41
C ILE A 158 -6.63 -5.20 1.97
N THR A 159 -5.35 -5.37 1.69
CA THR A 159 -4.29 -4.49 2.17
C THR A 159 -3.61 -3.80 0.99
N ALA A 160 -3.55 -2.47 1.02
CA ALA A 160 -2.76 -1.69 0.08
C ALA A 160 -1.26 -1.93 0.32
N LEU A 161 -0.52 -2.22 -0.75
CA LEU A 161 0.94 -2.32 -0.76
C LEU A 161 1.50 -1.27 -1.72
N LEU A 162 2.10 -0.23 -1.14
CA LEU A 162 2.71 0.88 -1.85
C LEU A 162 4.24 0.81 -1.71
N ALA A 163 4.95 0.81 -2.84
CA ALA A 163 6.40 0.90 -2.89
C ALA A 163 6.81 2.29 -3.41
N PRO A 164 7.03 3.29 -2.53
CA PRO A 164 7.45 4.62 -2.94
C PRO A 164 8.91 4.60 -3.42
N HIS A 165 9.15 5.25 -4.54
CA HIS A 165 10.46 5.49 -5.11
C HIS A 165 10.56 6.99 -5.43
N LEU A 166 10.63 7.84 -4.40
CA LEU A 166 10.50 9.28 -4.56
C LEU A 166 11.67 9.85 -5.38
N VAL A 167 11.34 10.67 -6.40
CA VAL A 167 12.31 11.41 -7.22
C VAL A 167 13.37 10.47 -7.83
N ASN A 168 12.90 9.42 -8.50
CA ASN A 168 13.72 8.38 -9.14
C ASN A 168 14.62 7.58 -8.17
N ALA A 169 14.37 7.63 -6.86
CA ALA A 169 15.16 6.93 -5.85
C ALA A 169 14.30 5.93 -5.04
N GLY A 170 14.61 4.65 -5.16
CA GLY A 170 13.95 3.59 -4.37
C GLY A 170 14.51 3.42 -2.95
N GLN A 171 15.61 4.10 -2.62
CA GLN A 171 16.24 4.05 -1.29
C GLN A 171 16.05 5.38 -0.56
N MET A 172 16.26 5.36 0.76
CA MET A 172 16.23 6.56 1.62
C MET A 172 14.88 7.31 1.62
N ASN A 173 13.79 6.62 1.29
CA ASN A 173 12.43 7.12 1.45
C ASN A 173 12.04 7.10 2.94
N THR A 174 11.35 8.13 3.42
CA THR A 174 10.87 8.26 4.81
C THR A 174 9.34 8.30 4.82
N ALA A 175 8.71 7.72 5.85
CA ALA A 175 7.27 7.70 6.06
C ALA A 175 6.94 8.21 7.47
#